data_AF-A0AAE3KTM4-F1
#
_entry.id   AF-A0AAE3KTM4-F1
#
_cell.length_a   1.000
_cell.length_b   1.000
_cell.length_c   1.000
_cell.angle_alpha   90.00
_cell.angle_beta   90.00
_cell.angle_gamma   90.00
#
_symmetry.space_group_name_H-M   'P 1'
#
loop_
_entity.id
_entity.type
_entity.pdbx_description
1 polymer ?
#
loop_
_entity_poly.entity_id
_entity_poly.type
_entity_poly.pdbx_seq_one_letter_code
_entity_poly.pdbx_strand_id
1 'polypeptide(L)'
;TYTVTVTDANACQQTATVNITQPTALVASISAQTNVLCNGASTGSATVTASGGNPNYTYSWAPSGGTASTATGLAAGTYTVTVTDANACQQTATVNITQPTALVASISAQTNVLCNGASTGSATVTASGGNPNYTYSWSPSGGTAATASGLTAGTYTVTVTDANSCQKTATVIITQPTTLLASISAQTNVGCNGASTGTATVTASGGTPNYTYSWAP
;
A
#
# COMPACT_ATOMS: atom_id res chain seq x y z
N THR A 1 -28.97 49.48 -19.07
CA THR A 1 -29.00 50.82 -19.68
C THR A 1 -29.57 51.79 -18.68
N TYR A 2 -28.87 52.89 -18.44
CA TYR A 2 -29.34 53.95 -17.55
C TYR A 2 -29.72 55.15 -18.39
N THR A 3 -30.88 55.73 -18.10
CA THR A 3 -31.39 56.91 -18.79
C THR A 3 -31.43 58.07 -17.81
N VAL A 4 -30.71 59.15 -18.11
CA VAL A 4 -30.82 60.41 -17.37
C VAL A 4 -31.76 61.34 -18.15
N THR A 5 -32.72 61.94 -17.45
CA THR A 5 -33.62 62.95 -18.00
C THR A 5 -33.34 64.27 -17.31
N VAL A 6 -32.95 65.28 -18.08
CA VAL A 6 -32.76 66.65 -17.60
C VAL A 6 -33.99 67.44 -18.00
N THR A 7 -34.63 68.10 -17.03
CA THR A 7 -35.77 68.99 -17.26
C THR A 7 -35.37 70.40 -16.86
N ASP A 8 -35.55 71.38 -17.74
CA ASP A 8 -35.31 72.80 -17.39
C ASP A 8 -36.51 73.42 -16.65
N ALA A 9 -36.37 74.68 -16.24
CA ALA A 9 -37.42 75.43 -15.53
C ALA A 9 -38.67 75.70 -16.40
N ASN A 10 -38.57 75.51 -17.71
CA ASN A 10 -39.63 75.69 -18.69
C ASN A 10 -40.24 74.34 -19.13
N ALA A 11 -39.92 73.25 -18.42
CA ALA A 11 -40.38 71.89 -18.68
C ALA A 11 -39.86 71.25 -19.99
N CYS A 12 -38.82 71.80 -20.62
CA CYS A 12 -38.16 71.13 -21.73
C CYS A 12 -37.32 69.96 -21.21
N GLN A 13 -37.48 68.77 -21.79
CA GLN A 13 -36.75 67.58 -21.40
C GLN A 13 -35.71 67.18 -22.45
N GLN A 14 -34.53 66.78 -21.97
CA GLN A 14 -33.55 66.04 -22.76
C GLN A 14 -33.17 64.75 -22.06
N THR A 15 -32.99 63.69 -22.85
CA THR A 15 -32.61 62.37 -22.34
C THR A 15 -31.27 61.95 -22.91
N ALA A 16 -30.38 61.44 -22.06
CA ALA A 16 -29.19 60.74 -22.48
C ALA A 16 -29.20 59.32 -21.92
N THR A 17 -28.81 58.35 -22.74
CA THR A 17 -28.72 56.94 -22.34
C THR A 17 -27.27 56.49 -22.32
N VAL A 18 -26.88 55.75 -21.28
CA VAL A 18 -25.58 55.06 -21.19
C VAL A 18 -25.79 53.56 -21.02
N ASN A 19 -25.04 52.77 -21.79
CA ASN A 19 -24.97 51.32 -21.63
C ASN A 19 -23.81 50.98 -20.71
N ILE A 20 -24.12 50.48 -19.52
CA ILE A 20 -23.16 49.86 -18.62
C ILE A 20 -23.17 48.37 -18.94
N THR A 21 -22.04 47.84 -19.41
CA THR A 21 -21.82 46.41 -19.60
C THR A 21 -21.01 45.86 -18.44
N GLN A 22 -21.25 44.60 -18.08
CA GLN A 22 -20.38 43.87 -17.14
C GLN A 22 -19.64 42.75 -17.87
N PRO A 23 -18.48 42.31 -17.34
CA PRO A 23 -17.84 41.08 -17.78
C PRO A 23 -18.78 39.88 -17.66
N THR A 24 -18.51 38.84 -18.45
CA THR A 24 -19.14 37.52 -18.24
C THR A 24 -18.88 37.06 -16.82
N ALA A 25 -19.79 36.25 -16.25
CA ALA A 25 -19.60 35.75 -14.89
C ALA A 25 -18.30 34.91 -14.82
N LEU A 26 -17.51 35.12 -13.77
CA LEU A 26 -16.39 34.23 -13.46
C LEU A 26 -16.94 32.83 -13.19
N VAL A 27 -16.27 31.80 -13.71
CA VAL A 27 -16.56 30.39 -13.52
C VAL A 27 -15.26 29.68 -13.19
N ALA A 28 -15.27 28.85 -12.15
CA ALA A 28 -14.18 27.96 -11.78
C ALA A 28 -14.67 26.51 -11.85
N SER A 29 -13.90 25.63 -12.49
CA SER A 29 -14.22 24.20 -12.58
C SER A 29 -12.95 23.35 -12.48
N ILE A 30 -13.07 22.20 -11.83
CA ILE A 30 -11.98 21.22 -11.78
C ILE A 30 -11.90 20.53 -13.14
N SER A 31 -10.77 20.67 -13.82
CA SER A 31 -10.56 20.14 -15.17
C SER A 31 -9.79 18.82 -15.19
N ALA A 32 -8.97 18.56 -14.17
CA ALA A 32 -8.26 17.30 -14.01
C ALA A 32 -8.04 16.98 -12.53
N GLN A 33 -7.97 15.69 -12.20
CA GLN A 33 -7.67 15.20 -10.86
C GLN A 33 -6.91 13.87 -10.91
N THR A 34 -6.01 13.66 -9.96
CA THR A 34 -5.32 12.40 -9.71
C THR A 34 -5.47 12.03 -8.24
N ASN A 35 -5.94 10.81 -7.97
CA ASN A 35 -6.07 10.28 -6.61
C ASN A 35 -4.71 9.85 -6.05
N VAL A 36 -4.62 9.69 -4.73
CA VAL A 36 -3.42 9.18 -4.07
C VAL A 36 -3.19 7.72 -4.47
N LEU A 37 -1.93 7.39 -4.77
CA LEU A 37 -1.51 6.06 -5.25
C LEU A 37 -1.46 5.01 -4.14
N CYS A 38 -0.92 5.38 -2.97
CA CYS A 38 -0.75 4.50 -1.81
C CYS A 38 -1.46 5.07 -0.60
N ASN A 39 -2.12 4.22 0.20
CA ASN A 39 -2.76 4.65 1.42
C ASN A 39 -1.78 5.45 2.33
N GLY A 40 -2.16 6.67 2.71
CA GLY A 40 -1.35 7.55 3.55
C GLY A 40 -0.25 8.34 2.82
N ALA A 41 -0.10 8.17 1.51
CA ALA A 41 0.80 9.01 0.72
C ALA A 41 0.15 10.36 0.34
N SER A 42 0.95 11.26 -0.23
CA SER A 42 0.49 12.56 -0.72
C SER A 42 0.88 12.74 -2.18
N THR A 43 0.39 11.85 -3.05
CA THR A 43 0.68 11.87 -4.50
C THR A 43 -0.47 12.41 -5.34
N GLY A 44 -1.57 12.84 -4.72
CA GLY A 44 -2.72 13.38 -5.42
C GLY A 44 -2.44 14.75 -6.06
N SER A 45 -3.26 15.10 -7.04
CA SER A 45 -3.22 16.41 -7.71
C SER A 45 -4.60 16.83 -8.20
N ALA A 46 -4.80 18.12 -8.38
CA ALA A 46 -6.00 18.69 -8.98
C ALA A 46 -5.66 19.95 -9.79
N THR A 47 -6.29 20.12 -10.93
CA THR A 47 -6.16 21.30 -11.79
C THR A 47 -7.51 21.99 -11.93
N VAL A 48 -7.52 23.30 -11.78
CA VAL A 48 -8.70 24.15 -12.01
C VAL A 48 -8.55 24.93 -13.30
N THR A 49 -9.66 25.08 -14.02
CA THR A 49 -9.81 26.03 -15.13
C THR A 49 -10.73 27.17 -14.71
N ALA A 50 -10.32 28.39 -15.06
CA ALA A 50 -11.07 29.61 -14.83
C ALA A 50 -11.47 30.25 -16.16
N SER A 51 -12.70 30.76 -16.24
CA SER A 51 -13.20 31.47 -17.42
C SER A 51 -14.18 32.57 -17.03
N GLY A 52 -14.39 33.56 -17.91
CA GLY A 52 -15.17 34.75 -17.61
C GLY A 52 -14.52 35.69 -16.60
N GLY A 53 -15.23 36.69 -16.09
CA GLY A 53 -14.65 37.74 -15.24
C GLY A 53 -13.56 38.55 -15.95
N ASN A 54 -12.67 39.14 -15.16
CA ASN A 54 -11.51 39.87 -15.66
C ASN A 54 -10.23 39.01 -15.64
N PRO A 55 -9.52 38.84 -16.77
CA PRO A 55 -8.27 38.06 -16.83
C PRO A 55 -7.21 38.49 -15.80
N ASN A 56 -6.22 37.64 -15.56
CA ASN A 56 -5.26 37.67 -14.43
C ASN A 56 -5.80 37.02 -13.16
N TYR A 57 -6.28 35.78 -13.30
CA TYR A 57 -6.77 34.99 -12.16
C TYR A 57 -5.64 34.62 -11.20
N THR A 58 -5.95 34.67 -9.91
CA THR A 58 -5.13 34.12 -8.83
C THR A 58 -5.86 32.94 -8.19
N TYR A 59 -5.10 31.99 -7.64
CA TYR A 59 -5.62 30.77 -7.05
C TYR A 59 -5.19 30.67 -5.59
N SER A 60 -6.04 30.08 -4.77
CA SER A 60 -5.71 29.73 -3.38
C SER A 60 -6.38 28.41 -3.05
N TRP A 61 -5.58 27.38 -2.77
CA TRP A 61 -6.07 26.05 -2.40
C TRP A 61 -6.10 25.88 -0.88
N ALA A 62 -7.25 25.45 -0.37
CA ALA A 62 -7.44 25.07 1.03
C ALA A 62 -7.81 23.58 1.12
N PRO A 63 -7.37 22.85 2.17
CA PRO A 63 -6.52 23.31 3.28
C PRO A 63 -5.04 23.50 2.91
N SER A 64 -4.60 22.99 1.76
CA SER A 64 -3.26 23.18 1.20
C SER A 64 -3.30 23.02 -0.33
N GLY A 65 -2.20 23.28 -1.03
CA GLY A 65 -2.10 23.14 -2.50
C GLY A 65 -1.50 24.35 -3.22
N GLY A 66 -1.21 25.43 -2.49
CA GLY A 66 -0.51 26.61 -3.00
C GLY A 66 -1.39 27.55 -3.80
N THR A 67 -0.78 28.32 -4.70
CA THR A 67 -1.42 29.43 -5.44
C THR A 67 -1.39 29.27 -6.96
N ALA A 68 -1.02 28.08 -7.44
CA ALA A 68 -1.05 27.75 -8.86
C ALA A 68 -2.42 27.19 -9.27
N SER A 69 -2.70 27.18 -10.57
CA SER A 69 -3.89 26.53 -11.13
C SER A 69 -3.91 25.01 -10.92
N THR A 70 -2.74 24.41 -10.68
CA THR A 70 -2.59 23.00 -10.34
C THR A 70 -2.00 22.86 -8.95
N ALA A 71 -2.71 22.17 -8.07
CA ALA A 71 -2.22 21.72 -6.78
C ALA A 71 -1.68 20.29 -6.91
N THR A 72 -0.49 20.03 -6.36
CA THR A 72 0.16 18.72 -6.34
C THR A 72 0.58 18.37 -4.91
N GLY A 73 0.93 17.10 -4.68
CA GLY A 73 1.34 16.68 -3.35
C GLY A 73 0.17 16.57 -2.37
N LEU A 74 -1.05 16.33 -2.87
CA LEU A 74 -2.25 16.29 -2.05
C LEU A 74 -2.42 14.90 -1.40
N ALA A 75 -2.76 14.89 -0.12
CA ALA A 75 -3.21 13.67 0.57
C ALA A 75 -4.70 13.41 0.27
N ALA A 76 -5.24 12.27 0.72
CA ALA A 76 -6.69 12.07 0.62
C ALA A 76 -7.43 13.10 1.47
N GLY A 77 -8.46 13.71 0.89
CA GLY A 77 -9.22 14.77 1.50
C GLY A 77 -9.96 15.62 0.47
N THR A 78 -10.81 16.50 0.97
CA THR A 78 -11.52 17.48 0.16
C THR A 78 -10.73 18.78 0.11
N TYR A 79 -10.52 19.29 -1.10
CA TYR A 79 -9.81 20.53 -1.36
C TYR A 79 -10.74 21.51 -2.07
N THR A 80 -10.66 22.78 -1.69
CA THR A 80 -11.38 23.86 -2.34
C THR A 80 -10.37 24.86 -2.87
N VAL A 81 -10.48 25.19 -4.16
CA VAL A 81 -9.74 26.29 -4.76
C VAL A 81 -10.63 27.51 -4.85
N THR A 82 -10.12 28.63 -4.36
CA THR A 82 -10.69 29.95 -4.59
C THR A 82 -9.96 30.59 -5.76
N VAL A 83 -10.69 30.88 -6.83
CA VAL A 83 -10.23 31.63 -8.00
C VAL A 83 -10.67 33.07 -7.84
N THR A 84 -9.72 34.01 -7.89
CA THR A 84 -10.01 35.45 -7.82
C THR A 84 -9.57 36.12 -9.11
N ASP A 85 -10.47 36.88 -9.74
CA ASP A 85 -10.17 37.64 -10.95
C ASP A 85 -9.50 39.00 -10.64
N ALA A 86 -9.10 39.77 -11.66
CA ALA A 86 -8.40 41.03 -11.45
C ALA A 86 -9.24 42.13 -10.76
N ASN A 87 -10.57 41.99 -10.74
CA ASN A 87 -11.50 42.90 -10.07
C ASN A 87 -11.95 42.36 -8.70
N ALA A 88 -11.22 41.38 -8.15
CA ALA A 88 -11.50 40.75 -6.87
C ALA A 88 -12.82 39.96 -6.82
N CYS A 89 -13.43 39.63 -7.96
CA CYS A 89 -14.56 38.69 -7.99
C CYS A 89 -14.04 37.28 -7.71
N GLN A 90 -14.72 36.53 -6.85
CA GLN A 90 -14.29 35.19 -6.43
C GLN A 90 -15.27 34.12 -6.86
N GLN A 91 -14.73 32.96 -7.24
CA GLN A 91 -15.46 31.71 -7.38
C GLN A 91 -14.69 30.57 -6.77
N THR A 92 -15.40 29.53 -6.35
CA THR A 92 -14.78 28.35 -5.77
C THR A 92 -15.09 27.11 -6.59
N ALA A 93 -14.17 26.16 -6.57
CA ALA A 93 -14.39 24.80 -7.06
C ALA A 93 -13.85 23.82 -6.03
N THR A 94 -14.54 22.70 -5.84
CA THR A 94 -14.19 21.69 -4.85
C THR A 94 -13.86 20.37 -5.55
N VAL A 95 -12.83 19.69 -5.04
CA VAL A 95 -12.39 18.36 -5.50
C VAL A 95 -12.21 17.46 -4.29
N ASN A 96 -12.56 16.18 -4.42
CA ASN A 96 -12.29 15.18 -3.39
C ASN A 96 -11.22 14.20 -3.88
N ILE A 97 -10.04 14.28 -3.25
CA ILE A 97 -8.94 13.35 -3.50
C ILE A 97 -9.16 12.12 -2.62
N THR A 98 -9.22 10.94 -3.24
CA THR A 98 -9.35 9.66 -2.54
C THR A 98 -8.02 8.92 -2.47
N GLN A 99 -7.96 7.88 -1.65
CA GLN A 99 -6.84 6.93 -1.58
C GLN A 99 -7.37 5.49 -1.51
N PRO A 100 -6.57 4.48 -1.91
CA PRO A 100 -6.95 3.09 -1.72
C PRO A 100 -7.04 2.71 -0.24
N THR A 101 -7.65 1.56 0.05
CA THR A 101 -7.58 0.93 1.37
C THR A 101 -6.12 0.57 1.69
N ALA A 102 -5.78 0.46 2.97
CA ALA A 102 -4.41 0.11 3.36
C ALA A 102 -4.05 -1.30 2.87
N LEU A 103 -2.89 -1.43 2.21
CA LEU A 103 -2.33 -2.74 1.89
C LEU A 103 -2.00 -3.47 3.20
N VAL A 104 -2.43 -4.72 3.31
CA VAL A 104 -2.17 -5.62 4.43
C VAL A 104 -1.55 -6.90 3.88
N ALA A 105 -0.49 -7.38 4.55
CA ALA A 105 0.14 -8.67 4.30
C ALA A 105 0.18 -9.46 5.60
N SER A 106 -0.26 -10.71 5.58
CA SER A 106 -0.28 -11.60 6.75
C SER A 106 0.06 -13.03 6.36
N ILE A 107 0.78 -13.74 7.23
CA ILE A 107 1.05 -15.16 7.04
C ILE A 107 -0.21 -15.95 7.38
N SER A 108 -0.78 -16.65 6.41
CA SER A 108 -2.03 -17.39 6.55
C SER A 108 -1.83 -18.87 6.86
N ALA A 109 -0.69 -19.43 6.44
CA ALA A 109 -0.32 -20.82 6.71
C ALA A 109 1.20 -20.98 6.76
N GLN A 110 1.68 -21.96 7.52
CA GLN A 110 3.08 -22.35 7.57
C GLN A 110 3.24 -23.85 7.84
N THR A 111 4.36 -24.42 7.42
CA THR A 111 4.78 -25.79 7.72
C THR A 111 6.25 -25.78 8.08
N ASN A 112 6.57 -26.37 9.24
CA ASN A 112 7.93 -26.52 9.72
C ASN A 112 8.65 -27.68 9.04
N VAL A 113 9.98 -27.65 9.06
CA VAL A 113 10.80 -28.73 8.52
C VAL A 113 10.67 -29.97 9.41
N LEU A 114 10.46 -31.13 8.78
CA LEU A 114 10.25 -32.41 9.47
C LEU A 114 11.54 -33.15 9.87
N CYS A 115 12.63 -32.94 9.13
CA CYS A 115 13.93 -33.57 9.36
C CYS A 115 15.01 -32.50 9.50
N ASN A 116 15.86 -32.61 10.51
CA ASN A 116 16.94 -31.64 10.72
C ASN A 116 17.80 -31.50 9.45
N GLY A 117 17.96 -30.26 8.96
CA GLY A 117 18.73 -29.95 7.75
C GLY A 117 17.98 -30.14 6.42
N ALA A 118 16.73 -30.62 6.44
CA ALA A 118 15.91 -30.70 5.25
C ALA A 118 15.32 -29.32 4.86
N SER A 119 14.91 -29.20 3.60
CA SER A 119 14.26 -28.03 3.03
C SER A 119 12.79 -28.33 2.70
N THR A 120 12.02 -28.81 3.69
CA THR A 120 10.61 -29.19 3.49
C THR A 120 9.61 -28.17 4.05
N GLY A 121 10.10 -27.07 4.62
CA GLY A 121 9.25 -26.02 5.16
C GLY A 121 8.53 -25.23 4.06
N SER A 122 7.42 -24.59 4.44
CA SER A 122 6.67 -23.70 3.56
C SER A 122 5.95 -22.61 4.35
N ALA A 123 5.66 -21.50 3.69
CA ALA A 123 4.82 -20.44 4.23
C ALA A 123 3.96 -19.82 3.13
N THR A 124 2.72 -19.48 3.45
CA THR A 124 1.78 -18.81 2.55
C THR A 124 1.41 -17.45 3.13
N VAL A 125 1.46 -16.41 2.31
CA VAL A 125 0.99 -15.07 2.65
C VAL A 125 -0.35 -14.78 1.98
N THR A 126 -1.23 -14.09 2.69
CA THR A 126 -2.43 -13.45 2.14
C THR A 126 -2.23 -11.94 2.10
N ALA A 127 -2.59 -11.35 0.96
CA ALA A 127 -2.58 -9.92 0.74
C ALA A 127 -4.01 -9.40 0.56
N SER A 128 -4.30 -8.22 1.11
CA SER A 128 -5.59 -7.55 0.93
C SER A 128 -5.43 -6.02 0.99
N GLY A 129 -6.43 -5.29 0.52
CA GLY A 129 -6.39 -3.82 0.42
C GLY A 129 -5.40 -3.32 -0.64
N GLY A 130 -5.02 -2.05 -0.61
CA GLY A 130 -4.19 -1.45 -1.66
C GLY A 130 -4.84 -1.57 -3.05
N ASN A 131 -4.00 -1.62 -4.09
CA ASN A 131 -4.43 -1.81 -5.47
C ASN A 131 -4.19 -3.26 -5.94
N PRO A 132 -5.23 -4.02 -6.37
CA PRO A 132 -5.09 -5.42 -6.79
C PRO A 132 -4.01 -5.66 -7.86
N ASN A 133 -3.59 -6.92 -8.03
CA ASN A 133 -2.40 -7.38 -8.78
C ASN A 133 -1.12 -7.35 -7.93
N TYR A 134 -1.15 -8.08 -6.82
CA TYR A 134 -0.02 -8.20 -5.90
C TYR A 134 1.11 -9.06 -6.48
N THR A 135 2.34 -8.63 -6.22
CA THR A 135 3.56 -9.39 -6.44
C THR A 135 4.22 -9.68 -5.09
N TYR A 136 4.98 -10.77 -5.03
CA TYR A 136 5.60 -11.25 -3.80
C TYR A 136 7.11 -11.34 -4.00
N SER A 137 7.87 -11.12 -2.94
CA SER A 137 9.31 -11.36 -2.90
C SER A 137 9.69 -11.87 -1.53
N TRP A 138 10.16 -13.10 -1.47
CA TRP A 138 10.57 -13.74 -0.22
C TRP A 138 12.08 -13.61 -0.02
N SER A 139 12.47 -13.19 1.18
CA SER A 139 13.85 -13.09 1.64
C SER A 139 14.04 -13.96 2.90
N PRO A 140 15.16 -14.67 3.06
CA PRO A 140 16.33 -14.71 2.16
C PRO A 140 16.12 -15.53 0.87
N SER A 141 15.08 -16.37 0.81
CA SER A 141 14.69 -17.14 -0.37
C SER A 141 13.20 -17.50 -0.29
N GLY A 142 12.63 -18.06 -1.37
CA GLY A 142 11.21 -18.46 -1.42
C GLY A 142 10.46 -18.04 -2.70
N GLY A 143 11.12 -17.28 -3.58
CA GLY A 143 10.61 -16.92 -4.90
C GLY A 143 9.60 -15.77 -4.88
N THR A 144 8.73 -15.73 -5.89
CA THR A 144 7.81 -14.61 -6.17
C THR A 144 6.33 -14.97 -6.11
N ALA A 145 6.00 -16.18 -5.63
CA ALA A 145 4.64 -16.63 -5.43
C ALA A 145 4.14 -16.27 -4.01
N ALA A 146 2.82 -16.29 -3.82
CA ALA A 146 2.21 -16.11 -2.50
C ALA A 146 2.58 -17.22 -1.52
N THR A 147 2.94 -18.42 -2.02
CA THR A 147 3.47 -19.51 -1.21
C THR A 147 4.93 -19.71 -1.52
N ALA A 148 5.77 -19.64 -0.50
CA ALA A 148 7.15 -20.10 -0.53
C ALA A 148 7.22 -21.54 -0.04
N SER A 149 7.90 -22.40 -0.77
CA SER A 149 8.12 -23.81 -0.44
C SER A 149 9.60 -24.15 -0.56
N GLY A 150 10.02 -25.26 0.03
CA GLY A 150 11.43 -25.64 -0.02
C GLY A 150 12.28 -24.90 1.00
N LEU A 151 11.66 -24.40 2.08
CA LEU A 151 12.32 -23.57 3.08
C LEU A 151 13.06 -24.46 4.10
N THR A 152 14.24 -24.02 4.52
CA THR A 152 14.97 -24.57 5.66
C THR A 152 14.51 -23.89 6.96
N ALA A 153 14.98 -24.34 8.13
CA ALA A 153 14.75 -23.57 9.35
C ALA A 153 15.40 -22.18 9.25
N GLY A 154 14.66 -21.16 9.68
CA GLY A 154 15.08 -19.77 9.58
C GLY A 154 13.90 -18.80 9.61
N THR A 155 14.23 -17.52 9.65
CA THR A 155 13.25 -16.43 9.57
C THR A 155 13.14 -15.96 8.13
N TYR A 156 11.91 -15.91 7.61
CA TYR A 156 11.61 -15.45 6.27
C TYR A 156 10.72 -14.21 6.33
N THR A 157 11.01 -13.24 5.48
CA THR A 157 10.18 -12.05 5.29
C THR A 157 9.69 -12.03 3.85
N VAL A 158 8.38 -11.91 3.67
CA VAL A 158 7.78 -11.64 2.37
C VAL A 158 7.47 -10.17 2.25
N THR A 159 7.89 -9.56 1.15
CA THR A 159 7.45 -8.25 0.72
C THR A 159 6.34 -8.45 -0.32
N VAL A 160 5.17 -7.92 -0.01
CA VAL A 160 4.01 -7.83 -0.91
C VAL A 160 4.00 -6.44 -1.52
N THR A 161 3.99 -6.36 -2.85
CA THR A 161 3.91 -5.11 -3.60
C THR A 161 2.64 -5.09 -4.44
N ASP A 162 1.85 -4.03 -4.32
CA ASP A 162 0.61 -3.88 -5.08
C ASP A 162 0.83 -3.26 -6.47
N ALA A 163 -0.22 -3.07 -7.29
CA ALA A 163 -0.06 -2.54 -8.66
C ALA A 163 0.48 -1.10 -8.72
N ASN A 164 0.33 -0.32 -7.64
CA ASN A 164 0.84 1.04 -7.54
C ASN A 164 2.22 1.11 -6.86
N SER A 165 2.89 -0.05 -6.71
CA SER A 165 4.18 -0.19 -6.04
C SER A 165 4.16 0.10 -4.53
N CYS A 166 2.99 0.09 -3.90
CA CYS A 166 2.87 0.19 -2.45
C CYS A 166 3.29 -1.13 -1.82
N GLN A 167 4.08 -1.08 -0.74
CA GLN A 167 4.68 -2.27 -0.14
C GLN A 167 4.25 -2.52 1.31
N LYS A 168 4.05 -3.81 1.64
CA LYS A 168 3.99 -4.29 3.01
C LYS A 168 4.75 -5.59 3.19
N THR A 169 5.23 -5.80 4.41
CA THR A 169 5.98 -7.00 4.76
C THR A 169 5.23 -7.85 5.79
N ALA A 170 5.46 -9.15 5.75
CA ALA A 170 5.09 -10.09 6.79
C ALA A 170 6.26 -11.04 7.06
N THR A 171 6.42 -11.47 8.31
CA THR A 171 7.54 -12.31 8.73
C THR A 171 7.03 -13.61 9.33
N VAL A 172 7.74 -14.70 9.04
CA VAL A 172 7.46 -16.05 9.53
C VAL A 172 8.74 -16.72 10.00
N ILE A 173 8.66 -17.60 10.99
CA ILE A 173 9.78 -18.42 11.46
C ILE A 173 9.47 -19.87 11.15
N ILE A 174 10.32 -20.49 10.34
CA ILE A 174 10.30 -21.92 10.07
C ILE A 174 11.26 -22.60 11.05
N THR A 175 10.76 -23.59 11.79
CA THR A 175 11.57 -24.37 12.74
C THR A 175 11.90 -25.76 12.18
N GLN A 176 12.85 -26.45 12.80
CA GLN A 176 13.18 -27.86 12.53
C GLN A 176 13.44 -28.60 13.85
N PRO A 177 13.33 -29.94 13.89
CA PRO A 177 13.72 -30.72 15.07
C PRO A 177 15.23 -30.62 15.32
N THR A 178 15.67 -30.95 16.54
CA THR A 178 17.09 -31.13 16.85
C THR A 178 17.67 -32.30 16.05
N THR A 179 19.00 -32.35 15.95
CA THR A 179 19.69 -33.44 15.25
C THR A 179 19.35 -34.80 15.89
N LEU A 180 19.02 -35.80 15.07
CA LEU A 180 18.83 -37.16 15.55
C LEU A 180 20.18 -37.77 15.95
N LEU A 181 20.26 -38.24 17.18
CA LEU A 181 21.43 -38.91 17.75
C LEU A 181 21.04 -40.32 18.17
N ALA A 182 21.87 -41.29 17.83
CA ALA A 182 21.74 -42.67 18.28
C ALA A 182 23.05 -43.11 18.92
N SER A 183 22.98 -43.76 20.08
CA SER A 183 24.14 -44.26 20.81
C SER A 183 23.85 -45.62 21.42
N ILE A 184 24.89 -46.45 21.52
CA ILE A 184 24.83 -47.69 22.31
C ILE A 184 24.88 -47.29 23.78
N SER A 185 23.78 -47.57 24.49
CA SER A 185 23.61 -47.26 25.91
C SER A 185 24.08 -48.38 26.83
N ALA A 186 24.01 -49.63 26.35
CA ALA A 186 24.49 -50.81 27.06
C ALA A 186 24.88 -51.90 26.06
N GLN A 187 25.88 -52.71 26.42
CA GLN A 187 26.24 -53.92 25.66
C GLN A 187 26.81 -55.01 26.57
N THR A 188 26.64 -56.25 26.14
CA THR A 188 27.26 -57.45 26.75
C THR A 188 27.94 -58.25 25.65
N ASN A 189 29.22 -58.58 25.85
CA ASN A 189 29.99 -59.37 24.88
C ASN A 189 29.70 -60.87 25.04
N VAL A 190 29.88 -61.63 23.95
CA VAL A 190 29.84 -63.10 24.00
C VAL A 190 31.07 -63.61 24.77
N GLY A 191 30.84 -64.53 25.72
CA GLY A 191 31.90 -65.04 26.60
C GLY A 191 32.77 -66.14 25.97
N CYS A 192 32.32 -66.75 24.87
CA CYS A 192 32.99 -67.87 24.20
C CYS A 192 32.79 -67.79 22.68
N ASN A 193 33.74 -68.35 21.92
CA ASN A 193 33.63 -68.43 20.46
C ASN A 193 32.43 -69.31 20.05
N GLY A 194 31.58 -68.80 19.15
CA GLY A 194 30.37 -69.49 18.68
C GLY A 194 29.12 -69.29 19.56
N ALA A 195 29.21 -68.58 20.69
CA ALA A 195 28.04 -68.28 21.52
C ALA A 195 27.21 -67.12 20.94
N SER A 196 25.90 -67.15 21.17
CA SER A 196 24.93 -66.13 20.73
C SER A 196 24.31 -65.34 21.89
N THR A 197 25.09 -65.09 22.96
CA THR A 197 24.62 -64.45 24.20
C THR A 197 24.89 -62.94 24.26
N GLY A 198 25.43 -62.35 23.20
CA GLY A 198 25.72 -60.92 23.16
C GLY A 198 24.44 -60.09 23.09
N THR A 199 24.47 -58.90 23.68
CA THR A 199 23.34 -57.96 23.64
C THR A 199 23.84 -56.54 23.39
N ALA A 200 23.03 -55.71 22.74
CA ALA A 200 23.25 -54.28 22.63
C ALA A 200 21.92 -53.52 22.78
N THR A 201 21.94 -52.39 23.47
CA THR A 201 20.78 -51.51 23.66
C THR A 201 21.09 -50.14 23.08
N VAL A 202 20.26 -49.65 22.17
CA VAL A 202 20.41 -48.30 21.58
C VAL A 202 19.46 -47.33 22.27
N THR A 203 19.95 -46.15 22.59
CA THR A 203 19.13 -44.97 22.92
C THR A 203 19.17 -44.00 21.76
N ALA A 204 18.00 -43.50 21.35
CA ALA A 204 17.87 -42.41 20.39
C ALA A 204 17.36 -41.14 21.07
N SER A 205 17.85 -39.99 20.62
CA SER A 205 17.41 -38.66 21.09
C SER A 205 17.41 -37.65 19.94
N GLY A 206 16.63 -36.58 20.05
CA GLY A 206 16.46 -35.60 18.99
C GLY A 206 15.70 -36.13 17.76
N GLY A 207 15.68 -35.39 16.66
CA GLY A 207 14.83 -35.72 15.50
C GLY A 207 13.33 -35.61 15.82
N THR A 208 12.52 -36.33 15.04
CA THR A 208 11.06 -36.37 15.21
C THR A 208 10.67 -37.67 15.94
N PRO A 209 9.83 -37.63 16.99
CA PRO A 209 9.45 -38.82 17.77
C PRO A 209 8.78 -39.94 16.94
N ASN A 210 8.70 -41.15 17.54
CA ASN A 210 8.30 -42.44 16.94
C ASN A 210 9.43 -43.15 16.17
N TYR A 211 10.55 -43.39 16.86
CA TYR A 211 11.71 -44.09 16.28
C TYR A 211 11.42 -45.56 15.98
N THR A 212 11.96 -46.05 14.87
CA THR A 212 11.98 -47.47 14.50
C THR A 212 13.43 -47.96 14.48
N TYR A 213 13.68 -49.14 15.04
CA TYR A 213 15.01 -49.74 15.11
C TYR A 213 15.05 -51.00 14.24
N SER A 214 16.06 -51.09 13.38
CA SER A 214 16.33 -52.29 12.58
C SER A 214 17.79 -52.68 12.80
N TRP A 215 18.02 -53.95 13.13
CA TRP A 215 19.34 -54.51 13.40
C TRP A 215 19.68 -55.47 12.27
N ALA A 216 20.90 -55.39 11.74
CA ALA A 216 21.44 -56.30 10.74
C ALA A 216 22.83 -56.80 11.20
N PRO A 217 23.18 -58.07 10.93
CA PRO A 217 24.51 -58.63 11.22
C PRO A 217 25.60 -58.05 10.33
#